data_AF-A0AA43KZH9-F1
#
_entry.id   AF-A0AA43KZH9-F1
#
_cell.length_a   1.000
_cell.length_b   1.000
_cell.length_c   1.000
_cell.angle_alpha   90.00
_cell.angle_beta   90.00
_cell.angle_gamma   90.00
#
_symmetry.space_group_name_H-M   'P 1'
#
loop_
_entity.id
_entity.type
_entity.pdbx_description
1 polymer ?
#
loop_
_entity_poly.entity_id
_entity_poly.type
_entity_poly.pdbx_seq_one_letter_code
_entity_poly.pdbx_strand_id
1 'polypeptide(L)'
;MEAKVKEKTVSASQSKKELADFIGELYAFNVSLKLFHWHVTGPASYAQHMALDQAIDSLNETLDSVAETSYALVGDLDIVVPQIKTPNNIIKHVEGFYDHVQEGRKHFTEDFSAGLMDDFQEALQQLLYRLKRLQ
;
A
#
# COMPACT_ATOMS: atom_id res chain seq x y z
N MET A 1 -31.61 16.36 32.26
CA MET A 1 -31.55 16.12 30.80
C MET A 1 -30.08 15.95 30.45
N GLU A 2 -29.58 14.72 30.43
CA GLU A 2 -28.24 14.44 29.92
C GLU A 2 -28.36 14.03 28.46
N ALA A 3 -27.74 14.82 27.58
CA ALA A 3 -27.66 14.51 26.18
C ALA A 3 -26.71 13.31 25.99
N LYS A 4 -27.26 12.17 25.58
CA LYS A 4 -26.47 11.05 25.07
C LYS A 4 -25.85 11.46 23.73
N VAL A 5 -24.55 11.73 23.74
CA VAL A 5 -23.72 11.74 22.52
C VAL A 5 -23.70 10.30 22.01
N LYS A 6 -24.27 10.08 20.81
CA LYS A 6 -24.14 8.80 20.10
C LYS A 6 -22.70 8.69 19.59
N GLU A 7 -21.84 7.99 20.33
CA GLU A 7 -20.62 7.44 19.75
C GLU A 7 -21.01 6.50 18.60
N LYS A 8 -20.51 6.81 17.41
CA LYS A 8 -20.61 5.96 16.22
C LYS A 8 -19.74 4.72 16.48
N THR A 9 -20.33 3.70 17.09
CA THR A 9 -19.70 2.38 17.24
C THR A 9 -19.61 1.78 15.84
N VAL A 10 -18.43 1.86 15.22
CA VAL A 10 -18.13 1.16 13.97
C VAL A 10 -18.30 -0.33 14.26
N SER A 11 -19.19 -1.01 13.53
CA SER A 11 -19.40 -2.44 13.73
C SER A 11 -18.15 -3.21 13.29
N ALA A 12 -17.85 -4.32 13.96
CA ALA A 12 -16.73 -5.20 13.58
C ALA A 12 -16.82 -5.71 12.12
N SER A 13 -18.01 -5.69 11.50
CA SER A 13 -18.19 -5.98 10.08
C SER A 13 -17.75 -4.83 9.16
N GLN A 14 -17.96 -3.58 9.59
CA GLN A 14 -17.56 -2.41 8.81
C GLN A 14 -16.03 -2.25 8.85
N SER A 15 -15.38 -2.53 9.99
CA SER A 15 -13.92 -2.50 10.10
C SER A 15 -13.23 -3.57 9.25
N LYS A 16 -13.81 -4.78 9.11
CA LYS A 16 -13.29 -5.83 8.23
C LYS A 16 -13.34 -5.45 6.76
N LYS A 17 -14.45 -4.85 6.32
CA LYS A 17 -14.58 -4.39 4.94
C LYS A 17 -13.56 -3.29 4.63
N GLU A 18 -13.43 -2.31 5.50
CA GLU A 18 -12.46 -1.22 5.34
C GLU A 18 -11.01 -1.75 5.30
N LEU A 19 -10.67 -2.73 6.13
CA LEU A 19 -9.37 -3.41 6.08
C LEU A 19 -9.18 -4.18 4.76
N ALA A 20 -10.17 -4.95 4.32
CA ALA A 20 -10.10 -5.70 3.05
C ALA A 20 -9.95 -4.78 1.83
N ASP A 21 -10.70 -3.68 1.80
CA ASP A 21 -10.60 -2.64 0.78
C ASP A 21 -9.18 -2.04 0.77
N PHE A 22 -8.65 -1.69 1.94
CA PHE A 22 -7.31 -1.13 2.07
C PHE A 22 -6.23 -2.10 1.58
N ILE A 23 -6.29 -3.38 1.97
CA ILE A 23 -5.33 -4.40 1.47
C ILE A 23 -5.43 -4.52 -0.06
N GLY A 24 -6.65 -4.51 -0.61
CA GLY A 24 -6.88 -4.51 -2.05
C GLY A 24 -6.21 -3.33 -2.76
N GLU A 25 -6.27 -2.13 -2.16
CA GLU A 25 -5.60 -0.93 -2.66
C GLU A 25 -4.07 -1.04 -2.64
N LEU A 26 -3.49 -1.64 -1.58
CA LEU A 26 -2.04 -1.91 -1.52
C LEU A 26 -1.58 -2.81 -2.68
N TYR A 27 -2.32 -3.89 -2.96
CA TYR A 27 -2.04 -4.76 -4.11
C TYR A 27 -2.21 -4.03 -5.44
N ALA A 28 -3.27 -3.25 -5.61
CA ALA A 28 -3.50 -2.48 -6.84
C ALA A 28 -2.38 -1.47 -7.09
N PHE A 29 -1.87 -0.82 -6.04
CA PHE A 29 -0.70 0.03 -6.14
C PHE A 29 0.52 -0.73 -6.61
N ASN A 30 0.82 -1.91 -6.04
CA ASN A 30 1.99 -2.67 -6.47
C ASN A 30 1.88 -3.12 -7.95
N VAL A 31 0.68 -3.51 -8.39
CA VAL A 31 0.41 -3.78 -9.81
C VAL A 31 0.67 -2.55 -10.68
N SER A 32 0.28 -1.35 -10.22
CA SER A 32 0.52 -0.11 -10.97
C SER A 32 2.01 0.20 -11.16
N LEU A 33 2.86 -0.16 -10.18
CA LEU A 33 4.32 -0.06 -10.32
C LEU A 33 4.81 -1.01 -11.40
N LYS A 34 4.31 -2.25 -11.44
CA LYS A 34 4.70 -3.23 -12.48
C LYS A 34 4.26 -2.79 -13.87
N LEU A 35 3.06 -2.22 -13.98
CA LEU A 35 2.58 -1.63 -15.22
C LEU A 35 3.51 -0.51 -15.70
N PHE A 36 3.93 0.40 -14.81
CA PHE A 36 4.89 1.45 -15.16
C PHE A 36 6.25 0.86 -15.55
N HIS A 37 6.78 -0.08 -14.76
CA HIS A 37 8.06 -0.77 -14.98
C HIS A 37 8.21 -1.36 -16.38
N TRP A 38 7.13 -1.92 -16.96
CA TRP A 38 7.14 -2.41 -18.34
C TRP A 38 7.14 -1.30 -19.40
N HIS A 39 6.63 -0.11 -19.07
CA HIS A 39 6.51 1.03 -19.99
C HIS A 39 7.70 2.00 -19.94
N VAL A 40 8.64 1.81 -19.02
CA VAL A 40 9.80 2.68 -18.84
C VAL A 40 10.64 2.75 -20.11
N THR A 41 10.87 3.96 -20.62
CA THR A 41 11.69 4.25 -21.82
C THR A 41 12.40 5.59 -21.66
N GLY A 42 13.40 5.86 -22.53
CA GLY A 42 14.16 7.12 -22.53
C GLY A 42 15.46 7.07 -21.72
N PRO A 43 16.08 8.24 -21.46
CA PRO A 43 17.28 8.32 -20.64
C PRO A 43 17.06 7.72 -19.25
N ALA A 44 18.06 6.99 -18.75
CA ALA A 44 18.01 6.29 -17.46
C ALA A 44 16.91 5.21 -17.32
N SER A 45 16.28 4.79 -18.42
CA SER A 45 15.19 3.80 -18.41
C SER A 45 15.59 2.49 -17.71
N TYR A 46 16.81 2.00 -17.96
CA TYR A 46 17.28 0.77 -17.30
C TYR A 46 17.38 0.94 -15.78
N ALA A 47 17.95 2.05 -15.29
CA ALA A 47 18.05 2.33 -13.86
C ALA A 47 16.66 2.45 -13.21
N GLN A 48 15.73 3.14 -13.87
CA GLN A 48 14.34 3.24 -13.44
C GLN A 48 13.64 1.87 -13.41
N HIS A 49 13.83 1.05 -14.45
CA HIS A 49 13.26 -0.29 -14.55
C HIS A 49 13.72 -1.18 -13.39
N MET A 50 15.02 -1.19 -13.10
CA MET A 50 15.60 -1.93 -11.96
C MET A 50 15.15 -1.39 -10.61
N ALA A 51 15.05 -0.07 -10.46
CA ALA A 51 14.57 0.54 -9.21
C ALA A 51 13.13 0.13 -8.88
N LEU A 52 12.26 0.08 -9.90
CA LEU A 52 10.89 -0.38 -9.75
C LEU A 52 10.81 -1.87 -9.43
N ASP A 53 11.63 -2.70 -10.10
CA ASP A 53 11.64 -4.15 -9.85
C ASP A 53 12.02 -4.47 -8.40
N GLN A 54 13.10 -3.85 -7.90
CA GLN A 54 13.54 -3.99 -6.51
C GLN A 54 12.46 -3.55 -5.52
N ALA A 55 11.76 -2.45 -5.80
CA ALA A 55 10.68 -1.99 -4.91
C ALA A 55 9.49 -2.95 -4.93
N ILE A 56 9.12 -3.47 -6.10
CA ILE A 56 8.02 -4.43 -6.25
C ILE A 56 8.29 -5.70 -5.46
N ASP A 57 9.53 -6.21 -5.48
CA ASP A 57 9.94 -7.39 -4.71
C ASP A 57 9.78 -7.15 -3.20
N SER A 58 10.33 -6.06 -2.67
CA SER A 58 10.18 -5.72 -1.24
C SER A 58 8.71 -5.52 -0.85
N LEU A 59 7.94 -4.84 -1.68
CA LEU A 59 6.52 -4.60 -1.41
C LEU A 59 5.70 -5.90 -1.47
N ASN A 60 6.03 -6.86 -2.33
CA ASN A 60 5.35 -8.15 -2.39
C ASN A 60 5.49 -8.94 -1.08
N GLU A 61 6.68 -8.97 -0.51
CA GLU A 61 6.94 -9.67 0.77
C GLU A 61 6.13 -9.04 1.92
N THR A 62 6.12 -7.70 2.00
CA THR A 62 5.33 -6.98 3.00
C THR A 62 3.82 -7.15 2.77
N LEU A 63 3.36 -7.10 1.52
CA LEU A 63 1.94 -7.29 1.16
C LEU A 63 1.41 -8.65 1.60
N ASP A 64 2.16 -9.71 1.31
CA ASP A 64 1.81 -11.07 1.70
C ASP A 64 1.72 -11.17 3.23
N SER A 65 2.71 -10.63 3.95
CA SER A 65 2.70 -10.59 5.41
C SER A 65 1.49 -9.83 5.97
N VAL A 66 1.12 -8.69 5.37
CA VAL A 66 -0.08 -7.92 5.76
C VAL A 66 -1.35 -8.75 5.55
N ALA A 67 -1.48 -9.41 4.40
CA ALA A 67 -2.65 -10.21 4.09
C ALA A 67 -2.77 -11.43 5.03
N GLU A 68 -1.72 -12.24 5.13
CA GLU A 68 -1.71 -13.48 5.94
C GLU A 68 -1.99 -13.20 7.42
N THR A 69 -1.32 -12.18 7.99
CA THR A 69 -1.54 -11.82 9.40
C THR A 69 -2.92 -11.22 9.64
N SER A 70 -3.47 -10.48 8.68
CA SER A 70 -4.84 -9.97 8.76
C SER A 70 -5.87 -11.11 8.75
N TYR A 71 -5.75 -12.09 7.85
CA TYR A 71 -6.59 -13.29 7.86
C TYR A 71 -6.49 -14.04 9.20
N ALA A 72 -5.30 -14.15 9.78
CA ALA A 72 -5.11 -14.82 11.07
C ALA A 72 -5.79 -14.08 12.24
N LEU A 73 -5.74 -12.74 12.26
CA LEU A 73 -6.29 -11.92 13.34
C LEU A 73 -7.81 -11.80 13.28
N VAL A 74 -8.35 -11.50 12.10
CA VAL A 74 -9.76 -11.15 11.96
C VAL A 74 -10.59 -12.22 11.25
N GLY A 75 -9.97 -13.31 10.79
CA GLY A 75 -10.61 -14.36 10.00
C GLY A 75 -10.82 -13.92 8.55
N ASP A 76 -11.77 -14.55 7.86
CA ASP A 76 -11.99 -14.33 6.44
C ASP A 76 -12.21 -12.86 6.06
N LEU A 77 -11.44 -12.42 5.06
CA LEU A 77 -11.55 -11.13 4.38
C LEU A 77 -11.97 -11.35 2.92
N ASP A 78 -12.86 -10.50 2.43
CA ASP A 78 -13.27 -10.46 1.02
C ASP A 78 -12.45 -9.38 0.30
N ILE A 79 -11.19 -9.70 0.00
CA ILE A 79 -10.25 -8.75 -0.62
C ILE A 79 -10.53 -8.66 -2.11
N VAL A 80 -10.88 -7.47 -2.58
CA VAL A 80 -11.05 -7.16 -4.00
C VAL A 80 -9.95 -6.21 -4.43
N VAL A 81 -9.10 -6.62 -5.37
CA VAL A 81 -8.09 -5.74 -5.96
C VAL A 81 -8.76 -4.85 -7.01
N PRO A 82 -8.84 -3.51 -6.80
CA PRO A 82 -9.49 -2.62 -7.75
C PRO A 82 -8.72 -2.57 -9.07
N GLN A 83 -9.45 -2.29 -10.16
CA GLN A 83 -8.84 -2.08 -11.47
C GLN A 83 -7.90 -0.87 -11.43
N ILE A 84 -6.69 -1.05 -11.95
CA ILE A 84 -5.67 0.01 -11.99
C ILE A 84 -5.13 0.22 -13.41
N LYS A 85 -4.55 1.39 -13.66
CA LYS A 85 -3.92 1.77 -14.92
C LYS A 85 -2.47 2.17 -14.67
N THR A 86 -1.66 2.16 -15.72
CA THR A 86 -0.29 2.69 -15.68
C THR A 86 -0.34 4.17 -15.26
N PRO A 87 0.38 4.58 -14.21
CA PRO A 87 0.42 5.98 -13.80
C PRO A 87 1.18 6.83 -14.83
N ASN A 88 0.74 8.08 -15.03
CA ASN A 88 1.42 9.01 -15.94
C ASN A 88 2.69 9.62 -15.34
N ASN A 89 2.78 9.70 -14.02
CA ASN A 89 3.92 10.23 -13.29
C ASN A 89 4.20 9.34 -12.09
N ILE A 90 5.21 8.48 -12.20
CA ILE A 90 5.53 7.49 -11.19
C ILE A 90 5.97 8.10 -9.86
N ILE A 91 6.68 9.25 -9.89
CA ILE A 91 7.15 9.91 -8.67
C ILE A 91 5.95 10.41 -7.86
N LYS A 92 5.05 11.18 -8.48
CA LYS A 92 3.85 11.69 -7.81
C LYS A 92 2.93 10.58 -7.35
N HIS A 93 2.85 9.50 -8.12
CA HIS A 93 2.06 8.32 -7.78
C HIS A 93 2.57 7.66 -6.49
N VAL A 94 3.89 7.47 -6.37
CA VAL A 94 4.52 6.91 -5.17
C VAL A 94 4.42 7.86 -3.98
N GLU A 95 4.63 9.17 -4.18
CA GLU A 95 4.46 10.18 -3.11
C GLU A 95 3.02 10.19 -2.56
N GLY A 96 2.01 10.23 -3.43
CA GLY A 96 0.62 10.23 -2.98
C GLY A 96 0.22 8.94 -2.29
N PHE A 97 0.78 7.80 -2.71
CA PHE A 97 0.49 6.53 -2.06
C PHE A 97 1.19 6.37 -0.70
N TYR A 98 2.34 7.01 -0.49
CA TYR A 98 2.99 7.04 0.82
C TYR A 98 2.06 7.63 1.89
N ASP A 99 1.40 8.74 1.58
CA ASP A 99 0.42 9.37 2.46
C ASP A 99 -0.81 8.48 2.68
N HIS A 100 -1.28 7.81 1.63
CA HIS A 100 -2.38 6.83 1.73
C HIS A 100 -2.06 5.67 2.68
N VAL A 101 -0.84 5.13 2.63
CA VAL A 101 -0.38 4.09 3.57
C VAL A 101 -0.33 4.63 4.99
N GLN A 102 0.10 5.88 5.18
CA GLN A 102 0.12 6.52 6.50
C GLN A 102 -1.28 6.61 7.12
N GLU A 103 -2.28 7.01 6.33
CA GLU A 103 -3.67 7.08 6.76
C GLU A 103 -4.28 5.71 7.04
N GLY A 104 -3.89 4.70 6.26
CA GLY A 104 -4.34 3.32 6.39
C GLY A 104 -3.88 2.61 7.65
N ARG A 105 -2.83 3.11 8.33
CA ARG A 105 -2.37 2.59 9.63
C ARG A 105 -3.47 2.44 10.67
N LYS A 106 -4.50 3.30 10.61
CA LYS A 106 -5.67 3.26 11.50
C LYS A 106 -6.44 1.93 11.46
N HIS A 107 -6.26 1.12 10.42
CA HIS A 107 -6.89 -0.19 10.27
C HIS A 107 -6.21 -1.29 11.10
N PHE A 108 -5.01 -1.02 11.63
CA PHE A 108 -4.22 -1.97 12.40
C PHE A 108 -4.10 -1.50 13.85
N THR A 109 -4.36 -2.40 14.80
CA THR A 109 -4.28 -2.10 16.24
C THR A 109 -3.01 -2.65 16.89
N GLU A 110 -2.36 -3.59 16.22
CA GLU A 110 -1.21 -4.33 16.69
C GLU A 110 0.09 -3.64 16.26
N ASP A 111 1.04 -3.54 17.19
CA ASP A 111 2.35 -2.91 16.91
C ASP A 111 3.10 -3.58 15.76
N PHE A 112 3.01 -4.90 15.63
CA PHE A 112 3.65 -5.61 14.52
C PHE A 112 3.03 -5.26 13.16
N SER A 113 1.71 -5.03 13.12
CA SER A 113 1.01 -4.64 11.89
C SER A 113 1.35 -3.20 11.51
N ALA A 114 1.55 -2.32 12.50
CA ALA A 114 2.12 -1.00 12.27
C ALA A 114 3.56 -1.07 11.71
N GLY A 115 4.37 -2.02 12.19
CA GLY A 115 5.70 -2.31 11.65
C GLY A 115 5.68 -2.71 10.18
N LEU A 116 4.70 -3.52 9.75
CA LEU A 116 4.53 -3.85 8.33
C LEU A 116 4.22 -2.61 7.47
N MET A 117 3.51 -1.62 8.01
CA MET A 117 3.29 -0.34 7.32
C MET A 117 4.56 0.52 7.26
N ASP A 118 5.42 0.44 8.29
CA ASP A 118 6.75 1.05 8.28
C ASP A 118 7.60 0.45 7.16
N ASP A 119 7.65 -0.88 7.06
CA ASP A 119 8.40 -1.60 6.01
C ASP A 119 7.90 -1.22 4.61
N PHE A 120 6.57 -1.15 4.42
CA PHE A 120 5.97 -0.73 3.15
C PHE A 120 6.41 0.70 2.80
N GLN A 121 6.29 1.63 3.75
CA GLN A 121 6.69 3.03 3.55
C GLN A 121 8.19 3.20 3.33
N GLU A 122 9.03 2.41 3.99
CA GLU A 122 10.46 2.38 3.75
C GLU A 122 10.75 2.01 2.30
N ALA A 123 10.14 0.93 1.80
CA ALA A 123 10.30 0.51 0.41
C ALA A 123 9.90 1.61 -0.59
N LEU A 124 8.80 2.33 -0.33
CA LEU A 124 8.40 3.49 -1.14
C LEU A 124 9.45 4.62 -1.07
N GLN A 125 9.98 4.92 0.11
CA GLN A 125 10.96 5.98 0.29
C GLN A 125 12.29 5.65 -0.39
N GLN A 126 12.72 4.39 -0.34
CA GLN A 126 13.88 3.91 -1.08
C GLN A 126 13.65 3.97 -2.60
N LEU A 127 12.44 3.61 -3.09
CA LEU A 127 12.06 3.78 -4.49
C LEU A 127 12.15 5.25 -4.91
N LEU A 128 11.59 6.17 -4.12
CA LEU A 128 11.67 7.61 -4.38
C LEU A 128 13.10 8.11 -4.42
N TYR A 129 13.98 7.63 -3.54
CA TYR A 129 15.40 7.96 -3.58
C TYR A 129 16.02 7.53 -4.92
N ARG A 130 15.83 6.27 -5.33
CA ARG A 130 16.36 5.75 -6.61
C ARG A 130 15.80 6.55 -7.79
N LEU A 131 14.50 6.84 -7.80
CA LEU A 131 13.84 7.59 -8.87
C LEU A 131 14.18 9.09 -8.90
N LYS A 132 14.56 9.72 -7.78
CA LYS A 132 14.85 11.16 -7.78
C LYS A 132 16.33 11.49 -7.85
N ARG A 133 17.19 10.54 -7.46
CA ARG A 133 18.62 10.80 -7.23
C ARG A 133 19.55 9.94 -8.07
N LEU A 134 19.12 8.76 -8.51
CA LEU A 134 19.97 7.78 -9.20
C LEU A 134 19.59 7.58 -10.67
N GLN A 135 18.82 8.51 -11.24
CA GLN A 135 18.48 8.55 -12.67
C GLN A 135 19.52 9.32 -13.46
#